data_AF-A0A7X4ALS5-F1
#
_entry.id   AF-A0A7X4ALS5-F1
#
_cell.length_a   1.000
_cell.length_b   1.000
_cell.length_c   1.000
_cell.angle_alpha   90.00
_cell.angle_beta   90.00
_cell.angle_gamma   90.00
#
_symmetry.space_group_name_H-M   'P 1'
#
loop_
_entity.id
_entity.type
_entity.pdbx_description
1 polymer ?
#
loop_
_entity_poly.entity_id
_entity_poly.type
_entity_poly.pdbx_seq_one_letter_code
_entity_poly.pdbx_strand_id
1 'polypeptide(L)'
;AQAIAAFAFGTESVPRAERIVGPGNIYVAAAKKLLAGSVGIDFFAGPTEILLIAPKEATKKDARGLAADMLAQAEHDVDASAVLLTTSKRLARWVAAEVSRQLETLTTREVASKSIARNSAVIVVSSSDEAMELANRFAPEHLSVPDASWLDSIKNAGSIFVGSWSPEAAGDYASGPNHVLPTGGGATLRGGLSVLDYVKIISVQELNEKSLRALAPAITTLARAEGLEAHARSIEARLDG
;
A
#
# COMPACT_ATOMS: atom_id res chain seq x y z
N ALA A 1 -19.47 -4.04 -9.75
CA ALA A 1 -20.12 -3.04 -8.87
C ALA A 1 -21.28 -3.66 -8.08
N GLN A 2 -22.18 -4.40 -8.73
CA GLN A 2 -23.34 -5.07 -8.15
C GLN A 2 -23.02 -5.99 -6.96
N ALA A 3 -21.92 -6.75 -6.99
CA ALA A 3 -21.52 -7.58 -5.86
C ALA A 3 -21.15 -6.75 -4.61
N ILE A 4 -20.46 -5.62 -4.80
CA ILE A 4 -20.12 -4.70 -3.71
C ILE A 4 -21.39 -4.12 -3.09
N ALA A 5 -22.37 -3.72 -3.91
CA ALA A 5 -23.66 -3.23 -3.43
C ALA A 5 -24.42 -4.33 -2.66
N ALA A 6 -24.44 -5.56 -3.17
CA ALA A 6 -25.09 -6.68 -2.50
C ALA A 6 -24.48 -6.96 -1.12
N PHE A 7 -23.15 -6.94 -0.97
CA PHE A 7 -22.51 -7.08 0.34
C PHE A 7 -22.71 -5.86 1.24
N ALA A 8 -22.75 -4.64 0.69
CA ALA A 8 -22.90 -3.43 1.49
C ALA A 8 -24.32 -3.25 2.07
N PHE A 9 -25.34 -3.64 1.31
CA PHE A 9 -26.75 -3.44 1.68
C PHE A 9 -27.47 -4.72 2.12
N GLY A 10 -26.97 -5.89 1.72
CA GLY A 10 -27.68 -7.15 1.83
C GLY A 10 -28.76 -7.31 0.75
N THR A 11 -29.13 -8.56 0.46
CA THR A 11 -30.25 -8.95 -0.41
C THR A 11 -30.94 -10.19 0.19
N GLU A 12 -31.96 -10.74 -0.47
CA GLU A 12 -32.63 -11.98 -0.04
C GLU A 12 -31.67 -13.18 0.09
N SER A 13 -30.62 -13.24 -0.73
CA SER A 13 -29.66 -14.36 -0.77
C SER A 13 -28.24 -14.00 -0.31
N VAL A 14 -27.90 -12.71 -0.26
CA VAL A 14 -26.57 -12.23 0.14
C VAL A 14 -26.68 -11.48 1.47
N PRO A 15 -26.06 -11.97 2.56
CA PRO A 15 -26.08 -11.25 3.82
C PRO A 15 -25.27 -9.96 3.73
N ARG A 16 -25.69 -8.95 4.50
CA ARG A 16 -24.93 -7.70 4.64
C ARG A 16 -23.61 -7.96 5.38
N ALA A 17 -22.52 -7.43 4.83
CA ALA A 17 -21.20 -7.46 5.42
C ALA A 17 -20.91 -6.15 6.17
N GLU A 18 -20.14 -6.24 7.25
CA GLU A 18 -19.62 -5.06 7.97
C GLU A 18 -18.39 -4.45 7.28
N ARG A 19 -17.63 -5.28 6.53
CA ARG A 19 -16.44 -4.87 5.80
C ARG A 19 -16.33 -5.63 4.47
N ILE A 20 -15.88 -4.94 3.42
CA ILE A 20 -15.60 -5.50 2.10
C ILE A 20 -14.13 -5.22 1.77
N VAL A 21 -13.38 -6.28 1.50
CA VAL A 21 -11.94 -6.24 1.22
C VAL A 21 -11.65 -6.88 -0.13
N GLY A 22 -10.49 -6.56 -0.69
CA GLY A 22 -9.99 -7.13 -1.94
C GLY A 22 -9.99 -6.13 -3.10
N PRO A 23 -9.03 -6.27 -4.02
CA PRO A 23 -8.94 -5.43 -5.20
C PRO A 23 -10.01 -5.80 -6.23
N GLY A 24 -10.12 -4.99 -7.26
CA GLY A 24 -10.93 -5.28 -8.43
C GLY A 24 -10.79 -4.17 -9.46
N ASN A 25 -11.42 -4.36 -10.62
CA ASN A 25 -11.39 -3.37 -11.68
C ASN A 25 -11.98 -2.02 -11.26
N ILE A 26 -11.89 -1.03 -12.14
CA ILE A 26 -12.36 0.34 -11.91
C ILE A 26 -13.80 0.43 -11.36
N TYR A 27 -14.70 -0.48 -11.76
CA TYR A 27 -16.09 -0.50 -11.27
C TYR A 27 -16.20 -1.02 -9.84
N VAL A 28 -15.34 -1.97 -9.44
CA VAL A 28 -15.25 -2.44 -8.05
C VAL A 28 -14.66 -1.35 -7.17
N ALA A 29 -13.56 -0.74 -7.60
CA ALA A 29 -12.92 0.37 -6.89
C ALA A 29 -13.87 1.56 -6.72
N ALA A 30 -14.56 1.97 -7.78
CA ALA A 30 -15.54 3.05 -7.74
C ALA A 30 -16.73 2.73 -6.82
N ALA A 31 -17.25 1.49 -6.86
CA ALA A 31 -18.34 1.08 -5.97
C ALA A 31 -17.91 1.09 -4.50
N LYS A 32 -16.72 0.57 -4.16
CA LYS A 32 -16.16 0.66 -2.81
C LYS A 32 -16.00 2.11 -2.36
N LYS A 33 -15.57 3.01 -3.25
CA LYS A 33 -15.44 4.45 -2.98
C LYS A 33 -16.76 5.13 -2.67
N LEU A 34 -17.81 4.85 -3.44
CA LEU A 34 -19.13 5.41 -3.19
C LEU A 34 -19.76 4.92 -1.89
N LEU A 35 -19.39 3.71 -1.45
CA LEU A 35 -19.95 3.07 -0.25
C LEU A 35 -19.06 3.22 0.99
N ALA A 36 -17.89 3.86 0.86
CA ALA A 36 -17.01 4.16 1.98
C ALA A 36 -17.77 4.98 3.04
N GLY A 37 -17.82 4.47 4.28
CA GLY A 37 -18.56 5.06 5.40
C GLY A 37 -19.94 4.46 5.64
N SER A 38 -20.53 3.80 4.62
CA SER A 38 -21.77 2.99 4.78
C SER A 38 -21.45 1.52 5.09
N VAL A 39 -20.29 1.06 4.64
CA VAL A 39 -19.67 -0.22 4.97
C VAL A 39 -18.17 -0.01 5.15
N GLY A 40 -17.52 -0.82 5.98
CA GLY A 40 -16.07 -0.83 6.07
C GLY A 40 -15.44 -1.25 4.74
N ILE A 41 -14.36 -0.59 4.35
CA ILE A 41 -13.50 -1.03 3.25
C ILE A 41 -12.05 -1.05 3.73
N ASP A 42 -11.21 -1.85 3.09
CA ASP A 42 -9.76 -1.81 3.22
C ASP A 42 -9.18 -0.47 2.69
N PHE A 43 -9.13 -0.31 1.38
CA PHE A 43 -8.65 0.88 0.67
C PHE A 43 -9.00 0.80 -0.82
N PHE A 44 -8.71 1.88 -1.55
CA PHE A 44 -8.89 1.95 -2.99
C PHE A 44 -7.64 1.41 -3.68
N ALA A 45 -7.78 0.28 -4.36
CA ALA A 45 -6.79 -0.17 -5.33
C ALA A 45 -7.06 0.53 -6.68
N GLY A 46 -6.05 1.21 -7.19
CA GLY A 46 -5.93 1.73 -8.55
C GLY A 46 -5.09 0.78 -9.40
N PRO A 47 -4.51 1.25 -10.52
CA PRO A 47 -3.58 0.45 -11.31
C PRO A 47 -2.39 0.00 -10.47
N THR A 48 -1.96 -1.24 -10.65
CA THR A 48 -0.90 -1.86 -9.86
C THR A 48 0.48 -1.37 -10.32
N GLU A 49 1.46 -1.34 -9.42
CA GLU A 49 2.79 -0.76 -9.70
C GLU A 49 3.97 -1.46 -9.01
N ILE A 50 5.08 -1.64 -9.75
CA ILE A 50 6.38 -2.02 -9.18
C ILE A 50 7.43 -0.93 -9.43
N LEU A 51 8.20 -0.62 -8.38
CA LEU A 51 9.41 0.18 -8.46
C LEU A 51 10.62 -0.67 -8.07
N LEU A 52 11.58 -0.80 -8.99
CA LEU A 52 12.83 -1.52 -8.78
C LEU A 52 13.97 -0.52 -8.62
N ILE A 53 14.85 -0.74 -7.64
CA ILE A 53 16.10 -0.01 -7.50
C ILE A 53 17.26 -0.97 -7.75
N ALA A 54 18.15 -0.62 -8.66
CA ALA A 54 19.31 -1.44 -8.97
C ALA A 54 20.64 -0.67 -8.86
N PRO A 55 21.65 -1.24 -8.19
CA PRO A 55 22.92 -0.59 -7.94
C PRO A 55 23.76 -0.53 -9.22
N LYS A 56 24.81 0.28 -9.21
CA LYS A 56 25.69 0.49 -10.37
C LYS A 56 26.40 -0.81 -10.79
N GLU A 57 26.68 -1.66 -9.82
CA GLU A 57 27.43 -2.91 -9.90
C GLU A 57 26.60 -4.05 -10.51
N ALA A 58 25.29 -3.85 -10.69
CA ALA A 58 24.40 -4.84 -11.28
C ALA A 58 24.90 -5.33 -12.63
N THR A 59 24.84 -6.65 -12.79
CA THR A 59 25.40 -7.39 -13.92
C THR A 59 24.39 -7.56 -15.04
N LYS A 60 24.84 -8.13 -16.16
CA LYS A 60 23.93 -8.56 -17.24
C LYS A 60 22.98 -9.67 -16.80
N LYS A 61 23.34 -10.48 -15.79
CA LYS A 61 22.45 -11.49 -15.21
C LYS A 61 21.33 -10.81 -14.42
N ASP A 62 21.67 -9.80 -13.61
CA ASP A 62 20.68 -9.04 -12.84
C ASP A 62 19.70 -8.31 -13.77
N ALA A 63 20.18 -7.80 -14.90
CA ALA A 63 19.31 -7.20 -15.93
C ALA A 63 18.20 -8.16 -16.44
N ARG A 64 18.45 -9.48 -16.42
CA ARG A 64 17.44 -10.49 -16.78
C ARG A 64 16.35 -10.66 -15.74
N GLY A 65 16.72 -10.63 -14.46
CA GLY A 65 15.77 -10.67 -13.34
C GLY A 65 14.94 -9.40 -13.30
N LEU A 66 15.59 -8.23 -13.35
CA LEU A 66 14.91 -6.94 -13.33
C LEU A 66 13.91 -6.79 -14.48
N ALA A 67 14.28 -7.21 -15.70
CA ALA A 67 13.37 -7.21 -16.84
C ALA A 67 12.19 -8.17 -16.66
N ALA A 68 12.41 -9.33 -16.03
CA ALA A 68 11.36 -10.29 -15.74
C ALA A 68 10.39 -9.75 -14.68
N ASP A 69 10.88 -9.11 -13.61
CA ASP A 69 10.04 -8.47 -12.60
C ASP A 69 9.23 -7.32 -13.20
N MET A 70 9.83 -6.48 -14.07
CA MET A 70 9.08 -5.44 -14.78
C MET A 70 7.95 -6.01 -15.64
N LEU A 71 8.18 -7.16 -16.28
CA LEU A 71 7.18 -7.82 -17.13
C LEU A 71 6.12 -8.56 -16.33
N ALA A 72 6.49 -9.17 -15.20
CA ALA A 72 5.56 -9.80 -14.26
C ALA A 72 4.52 -8.79 -13.79
N GLN A 73 4.95 -7.58 -13.43
CA GLN A 73 4.00 -6.52 -13.11
C GLN A 73 3.18 -6.06 -14.33
N ALA A 74 3.83 -5.85 -15.46
CA ALA A 74 3.19 -5.28 -16.65
C ALA A 74 2.10 -6.19 -17.25
N GLU A 75 2.14 -7.51 -17.01
CA GLU A 75 1.13 -8.43 -17.53
C GLU A 75 -0.20 -8.42 -16.79
N HIS A 76 -0.28 -7.80 -15.60
CA HIS A 76 -1.51 -7.72 -14.81
C HIS A 76 -2.61 -6.92 -15.50
N ASP A 77 -2.29 -5.73 -16.02
CA ASP A 77 -3.25 -4.81 -16.64
C ASP A 77 -2.54 -3.84 -17.60
N VAL A 78 -3.26 -3.31 -18.59
CA VAL A 78 -2.71 -2.29 -19.52
C VAL A 78 -2.37 -0.98 -18.82
N ASP A 79 -2.98 -0.71 -17.67
CA ASP A 79 -2.74 0.45 -16.83
C ASP A 79 -1.69 0.20 -15.74
N ALA A 80 -1.17 -1.03 -15.59
CA ALA A 80 -0.08 -1.34 -14.66
C ALA A 80 1.19 -0.57 -15.02
N SER A 81 2.06 -0.31 -14.04
CA SER A 81 3.34 0.37 -14.25
C SER A 81 4.52 -0.38 -13.65
N ALA A 82 5.66 -0.33 -14.36
CA ALA A 82 6.91 -0.92 -13.90
C ALA A 82 8.06 0.08 -14.11
N VAL A 83 8.69 0.50 -13.03
CA VAL A 83 9.74 1.52 -13.08
C VAL A 83 11.03 0.95 -12.51
N LEU A 84 12.15 1.13 -13.23
CA LEU A 84 13.49 0.82 -12.74
C LEU A 84 14.27 2.11 -12.53
N LEU A 85 14.80 2.31 -11.32
CA LEU A 85 15.76 3.34 -10.98
C LEU A 85 17.16 2.76 -10.93
N THR A 86 18.11 3.35 -11.65
CA THR A 86 19.51 2.95 -11.59
C THR A 86 20.46 4.11 -11.88
N THR A 87 21.66 4.08 -11.31
CA THR A 87 22.73 5.03 -11.68
C THR A 87 23.52 4.60 -12.92
N SER A 88 23.24 3.40 -13.45
CA SER A 88 24.01 2.79 -14.53
C SER A 88 23.30 2.88 -15.88
N LYS A 89 23.77 3.77 -16.76
CA LYS A 89 23.33 3.82 -18.18
C LYS A 89 23.51 2.49 -18.90
N ARG A 90 24.51 1.70 -18.51
CA ARG A 90 24.78 0.38 -19.09
C ARG A 90 23.71 -0.62 -18.69
N LEU A 91 23.38 -0.67 -17.39
CA LEU A 91 22.31 -1.52 -16.88
C LEU A 91 20.97 -1.15 -17.54
N ALA A 92 20.68 0.15 -17.63
CA ALA A 92 19.44 0.63 -18.23
C ALA A 92 19.22 0.09 -19.65
N ARG A 93 20.28 0.11 -20.49
CA ARG A 93 20.22 -0.46 -21.85
C ARG A 93 20.07 -1.98 -21.84
N TRP A 94 20.73 -2.67 -20.92
CA TRP A 94 20.59 -4.13 -20.80
C TRP A 94 19.17 -4.54 -20.40
N VAL A 95 18.57 -3.85 -19.44
CA VAL A 95 17.19 -4.12 -19.01
C VAL A 95 16.22 -3.80 -20.14
N ALA A 96 16.33 -2.66 -20.82
CA ALA A 96 15.46 -2.32 -21.94
C ALA A 96 15.52 -3.36 -23.09
N ALA A 97 16.72 -3.83 -23.43
CA ALA A 97 16.90 -4.87 -24.44
C ALA A 97 16.28 -6.20 -24.01
N GLU A 98 16.40 -6.53 -22.72
CA GLU A 98 15.90 -7.78 -22.17
C GLU A 98 14.38 -7.79 -21.98
N VAL A 99 13.78 -6.65 -21.59
CA VAL A 99 12.32 -6.44 -21.62
C VAL A 99 11.80 -6.69 -23.03
N SER A 100 12.42 -6.09 -24.05
CA SER A 100 12.02 -6.28 -25.46
C SER A 100 12.10 -7.75 -25.88
N ARG A 101 13.19 -8.43 -25.50
CA ARG A 101 13.44 -9.84 -25.84
C ARG A 101 12.46 -10.79 -25.15
N GLN A 102 12.21 -10.61 -23.85
CA GLN A 102 11.34 -11.49 -23.06
C GLN A 102 9.87 -11.32 -23.45
N LEU A 103 9.45 -10.07 -23.70
CA LEU A 103 8.09 -9.71 -24.11
C LEU A 103 7.61 -10.44 -25.37
N GLU A 104 8.52 -10.79 -26.30
CA GLU A 104 8.18 -11.53 -27.52
C GLU A 104 7.59 -12.93 -27.26
N THR A 105 7.93 -13.52 -26.11
CA THR A 105 7.57 -14.91 -25.78
C THR A 105 6.39 -15.02 -24.80
N LEU A 106 5.90 -13.90 -24.27
CA LEU A 106 4.77 -13.89 -23.32
C LEU A 106 3.44 -14.12 -24.05
N THR A 107 2.61 -15.00 -23.49
CA THR A 107 1.21 -15.16 -23.93
C THR A 107 0.39 -13.90 -23.66
N THR A 108 0.78 -13.14 -22.63
CA THR A 108 0.20 -11.86 -22.18
C THR A 108 0.78 -10.64 -22.91
N ARG A 109 1.57 -10.83 -23.98
CA ARG A 109 2.29 -9.76 -24.71
C ARG A 109 1.43 -8.56 -25.07
N GLU A 110 0.18 -8.75 -25.49
CA GLU A 110 -0.71 -7.65 -25.88
C GLU A 110 -1.04 -6.70 -24.73
N VAL A 111 -1.09 -7.21 -23.49
CA VAL A 111 -1.33 -6.44 -22.27
C VAL A 111 -0.02 -5.82 -21.81
N ALA A 112 1.00 -6.65 -21.59
CA ALA A 112 2.30 -6.22 -21.08
C ALA A 112 2.97 -5.17 -21.97
N SER A 113 2.88 -5.29 -23.30
CA SER A 113 3.46 -4.29 -24.21
C SER A 113 2.82 -2.91 -24.07
N LYS A 114 1.53 -2.81 -23.75
CA LYS A 114 0.83 -1.53 -23.56
C LYS A 114 1.23 -0.88 -22.24
N SER A 115 1.27 -1.66 -21.16
CA SER A 115 1.77 -1.21 -19.85
C SER A 115 3.21 -0.70 -19.99
N ILE A 116 4.10 -1.50 -20.57
CA ILE A 116 5.51 -1.15 -20.79
C ILE A 116 5.66 0.14 -21.60
N ALA A 117 4.89 0.30 -22.67
CA ALA A 117 5.02 1.46 -23.56
C ALA A 117 4.45 2.76 -22.99
N ARG A 118 3.42 2.69 -22.13
CA ARG A 118 2.66 3.87 -21.68
C ARG A 118 3.02 4.32 -20.28
N ASN A 119 3.27 3.37 -19.37
CA ASN A 119 3.29 3.63 -17.93
C ASN A 119 4.62 3.25 -17.27
N SER A 120 5.52 2.58 -17.99
CA SER A 120 6.75 2.02 -17.45
C SER A 120 7.99 2.76 -17.95
N ALA A 121 9.06 2.76 -17.17
CA ALA A 121 10.28 3.46 -17.52
C ALA A 121 11.52 2.85 -16.87
N VAL A 122 12.65 2.96 -17.56
CA VAL A 122 13.97 2.79 -16.95
C VAL A 122 14.61 4.17 -16.81
N ILE A 123 14.73 4.64 -15.59
CA ILE A 123 15.16 6.00 -15.25
C ILE A 123 16.60 5.93 -14.72
N VAL A 124 17.48 6.69 -15.39
CA VAL A 124 18.86 6.85 -14.93
C VAL A 124 18.94 8.03 -13.98
N VAL A 125 19.23 7.76 -12.71
CA VAL A 125 19.39 8.75 -11.64
C VAL A 125 20.87 9.07 -11.39
N SER A 126 21.16 10.16 -10.72
CA SER A 126 22.51 10.64 -10.42
C SER A 126 23.17 9.91 -9.25
N SER A 127 22.39 9.43 -8.28
CA SER A 127 22.89 8.73 -7.09
C SER A 127 21.88 7.72 -6.52
N SER A 128 22.36 6.87 -5.62
CA SER A 128 21.49 5.99 -4.80
C SER A 128 20.54 6.80 -3.93
N ASP A 129 21.00 7.93 -3.38
CA ASP A 129 20.19 8.81 -2.54
C ASP A 129 19.02 9.40 -3.33
N GLU A 130 19.25 9.82 -4.58
CA GLU A 130 18.17 10.28 -5.46
C GLU A 130 17.18 9.16 -5.77
N ALA A 131 17.65 7.92 -5.99
CA ALA A 131 16.77 6.77 -6.16
C ALA A 131 15.86 6.58 -4.95
N MET A 132 16.41 6.71 -3.74
CA MET A 132 15.65 6.59 -2.48
C MET A 132 14.67 7.73 -2.26
N GLU A 133 15.06 8.96 -2.59
CA GLU A 133 14.15 10.11 -2.53
C GLU A 133 12.97 9.90 -3.48
N LEU A 134 13.24 9.51 -4.72
CA LEU A 134 12.20 9.24 -5.71
C LEU A 134 11.31 8.08 -5.29
N ALA A 135 11.87 6.98 -4.77
CA ALA A 135 11.09 5.85 -4.28
C ALA A 135 10.15 6.25 -3.14
N ASN A 136 10.63 7.04 -2.18
CA ASN A 136 9.81 7.53 -1.08
C ASN A 136 8.73 8.50 -1.53
N ARG A 137 8.99 9.33 -2.54
CA ARG A 137 8.00 10.25 -3.13
C ARG A 137 6.98 9.51 -3.99
N PHE A 138 7.41 8.47 -4.69
CA PHE A 138 6.56 7.61 -5.51
C PHE A 138 5.62 6.78 -4.62
N ALA A 139 6.12 6.29 -3.49
CA ALA A 139 5.38 5.48 -2.52
C ALA A 139 4.70 4.26 -3.19
N PRO A 140 5.51 3.35 -3.78
CA PRO A 140 5.03 2.28 -4.64
C PRO A 140 4.22 1.23 -3.87
N GLU A 141 3.33 0.54 -4.59
CA GLU A 141 2.71 -0.71 -4.16
C GLU A 141 3.79 -1.76 -3.85
N HIS A 142 4.62 -2.10 -4.84
CA HIS A 142 5.75 -3.03 -4.69
C HIS A 142 7.09 -2.31 -4.87
N LEU A 143 8.00 -2.46 -3.91
CA LEU A 143 9.37 -1.92 -3.97
C LEU A 143 10.40 -3.06 -3.95
N SER A 144 11.25 -3.14 -4.96
CA SER A 144 12.40 -4.05 -4.97
C SER A 144 13.70 -3.29 -4.75
N VAL A 145 14.49 -3.73 -3.77
CA VAL A 145 15.79 -3.15 -3.41
C VAL A 145 16.88 -4.22 -3.44
N PRO A 146 18.14 -3.86 -3.72
CA PRO A 146 19.19 -4.86 -3.95
C PRO A 146 19.73 -5.48 -2.67
N ASP A 147 19.60 -4.82 -1.53
CA ASP A 147 20.22 -5.23 -0.26
C ASP A 147 19.47 -4.65 0.94
N ALA A 148 19.53 -5.37 2.07
CA ALA A 148 18.85 -4.99 3.31
C ALA A 148 19.37 -3.68 3.93
N SER A 149 20.59 -3.26 3.62
CA SER A 149 21.16 -1.97 4.09
C SER A 149 20.39 -0.74 3.61
N TRP A 150 19.49 -0.89 2.64
CA TRP A 150 18.69 0.20 2.09
C TRP A 150 17.38 0.42 2.86
N LEU A 151 16.98 -0.54 3.71
CA LEU A 151 15.67 -0.54 4.38
C LEU A 151 15.46 0.67 5.29
N ASP A 152 16.50 1.10 6.01
CA ASP A 152 16.43 2.24 6.93
C ASP A 152 16.13 3.57 6.21
N SER A 153 16.37 3.64 4.90
CA SER A 153 16.09 4.81 4.07
C SER A 153 14.68 4.79 3.44
N ILE A 154 13.94 3.69 3.57
CA ILE A 154 12.58 3.55 3.05
C ILE A 154 11.58 4.07 4.08
N LYS A 155 10.72 4.99 3.64
CA LYS A 155 9.63 5.58 4.42
C LYS A 155 8.27 5.11 3.92
N ASN A 156 8.12 4.94 2.60
CA ASN A 156 6.85 4.60 1.97
C ASN A 156 7.03 3.47 0.95
N ALA A 157 6.36 2.34 1.18
CA ALA A 157 6.17 1.23 0.24
C ALA A 157 5.03 0.34 0.75
N GLY A 158 4.26 -0.28 -0.15
CA GLY A 158 3.24 -1.26 0.22
C GLY A 158 3.87 -2.57 0.73
N SER A 159 4.77 -3.14 -0.07
CA SER A 159 5.61 -4.29 0.26
C SER A 159 7.02 -4.12 -0.30
N ILE A 160 8.02 -4.67 0.40
CA ILE A 160 9.43 -4.54 0.04
C ILE A 160 10.05 -5.91 -0.22
N PHE A 161 10.71 -6.04 -1.36
CA PHE A 161 11.42 -7.22 -1.81
C PHE A 161 12.92 -6.95 -1.78
N VAL A 162 13.69 -7.83 -1.12
CA VAL A 162 15.10 -7.57 -0.82
C VAL A 162 16.02 -8.57 -1.50
N GLY A 163 16.86 -8.08 -2.40
CA GLY A 163 17.88 -8.84 -3.10
C GLY A 163 17.38 -9.64 -4.29
N SER A 164 18.33 -10.19 -5.05
CA SER A 164 18.07 -10.81 -6.36
C SER A 164 17.26 -12.12 -6.33
N TRP A 165 16.91 -12.63 -5.15
CA TRP A 165 16.17 -13.89 -4.97
C TRP A 165 14.75 -13.67 -4.44
N SER A 166 14.31 -12.42 -4.38
CA SER A 166 12.98 -12.03 -3.92
C SER A 166 12.20 -11.36 -5.06
N PRO A 167 11.82 -12.09 -6.11
CA PRO A 167 10.97 -11.53 -7.15
C PRO A 167 9.58 -11.22 -6.57
N GLU A 168 8.89 -10.24 -7.17
CA GLU A 168 7.53 -9.84 -6.80
C GLU A 168 6.57 -11.03 -6.70
N ALA A 169 6.63 -11.93 -7.69
CA ALA A 169 5.82 -13.14 -7.73
C ALA A 169 5.95 -14.02 -6.47
N ALA A 170 7.10 -14.03 -5.79
CA ALA A 170 7.22 -14.76 -4.52
C ALA A 170 6.32 -14.14 -3.43
N GLY A 171 6.20 -12.82 -3.42
CA GLY A 171 5.26 -12.03 -2.60
C GLY A 171 3.81 -12.36 -2.92
N ASP A 172 3.48 -12.36 -4.20
CA ASP A 172 2.11 -12.54 -4.67
C ASP A 172 1.51 -13.91 -4.35
N TYR A 173 2.37 -14.94 -4.22
CA TYR A 173 1.89 -16.31 -4.14
C TYR A 173 2.23 -17.04 -2.83
N ALA A 174 3.47 -16.99 -2.34
CA ALA A 174 3.93 -18.04 -1.43
C ALA A 174 4.87 -17.62 -0.30
N SER A 175 5.40 -16.40 -0.29
CA SER A 175 6.35 -15.98 0.74
C SER A 175 5.69 -15.66 2.09
N GLY A 176 4.39 -15.36 2.11
CA GLY A 176 3.59 -15.18 3.33
C GLY A 176 2.95 -13.79 3.53
N PRO A 177 3.61 -12.66 3.19
CA PRO A 177 2.98 -11.34 3.20
C PRO A 177 1.74 -11.27 2.30
N ASN A 178 0.87 -10.29 2.55
CA ASN A 178 -0.37 -10.12 1.80
C ASN A 178 -0.12 -9.27 0.53
N HIS A 179 -0.62 -9.73 -0.62
CA HIS A 179 -0.49 -9.02 -1.90
C HIS A 179 -1.58 -7.98 -2.17
N VAL A 180 -2.54 -7.79 -1.25
CA VAL A 180 -3.50 -6.70 -1.35
C VAL A 180 -2.81 -5.46 -0.77
N LEU A 181 -2.28 -4.62 -1.65
CA LEU A 181 -1.41 -3.50 -1.29
C LEU A 181 -1.96 -2.15 -1.81
N PRO A 182 -1.63 -1.04 -1.12
CA PRO A 182 -2.04 0.28 -1.57
C PRO A 182 -1.25 0.73 -2.80
N THR A 183 -1.96 1.17 -3.83
CA THR A 183 -1.42 1.64 -5.11
C THR A 183 -1.53 3.17 -5.24
N GLY A 184 -0.90 3.75 -6.26
CA GLY A 184 -1.10 5.14 -6.67
C GLY A 184 -0.65 6.14 -5.60
N GLY A 185 0.44 5.81 -4.89
CA GLY A 185 0.97 6.59 -3.77
C GLY A 185 0.24 6.35 -2.44
N GLY A 186 -0.72 5.42 -2.38
CA GLY A 186 -1.45 5.07 -1.15
C GLY A 186 -0.54 4.56 -0.03
N ALA A 187 0.67 4.08 -0.35
CA ALA A 187 1.67 3.64 0.63
C ALA A 187 2.17 4.78 1.55
N THR A 188 1.89 6.05 1.22
CA THR A 188 2.13 7.19 2.13
C THR A 188 1.20 7.21 3.34
N LEU A 189 0.06 6.51 3.27
CA LEU A 189 -1.00 6.55 4.27
C LEU A 189 -1.10 5.24 5.07
N ARG A 190 -0.74 4.11 4.47
CA ARG A 190 -0.85 2.78 5.09
C ARG A 190 0.04 1.74 4.40
N GLY A 191 0.23 0.59 5.05
CA GLY A 191 0.78 -0.61 4.42
C GLY A 191 -0.30 -1.49 3.79
N GLY A 192 0.09 -2.71 3.39
CA GLY A 192 -0.81 -3.74 2.87
C GLY A 192 -1.96 -4.13 3.79
N LEU A 193 -2.88 -4.94 3.25
CA LEU A 193 -3.93 -5.58 4.02
C LEU A 193 -3.32 -6.49 5.10
N SER A 194 -3.82 -6.39 6.33
CA SER A 194 -3.29 -7.14 7.47
C SER A 194 -4.41 -7.70 8.34
N VAL A 195 -4.05 -8.53 9.32
CA VAL A 195 -5.00 -9.01 10.35
C VAL A 195 -5.67 -7.85 11.10
N LEU A 196 -5.00 -6.68 11.20
CA LEU A 196 -5.53 -5.50 11.86
C LEU A 196 -6.72 -4.90 11.10
N ASP A 197 -6.84 -5.15 9.79
CA ASP A 197 -7.99 -4.71 9.00
C ASP A 197 -9.28 -5.50 9.33
N TYR A 198 -9.18 -6.63 10.04
CA TYR A 198 -10.30 -7.49 10.39
C TYR A 198 -10.70 -7.42 11.88
N VAL A 199 -10.00 -6.61 12.68
CA VAL A 199 -10.28 -6.44 14.10
C VAL A 199 -10.61 -4.99 14.43
N LYS A 200 -11.22 -4.78 15.60
CA LYS A 200 -11.47 -3.46 16.16
C LYS A 200 -10.75 -3.34 17.49
N ILE A 201 -10.10 -2.20 17.72
CA ILE A 201 -9.47 -1.89 19.00
C ILE A 201 -10.53 -1.22 19.88
N ILE A 202 -10.85 -1.81 21.03
CA ILE A 202 -11.80 -1.26 22.01
C ILE A 202 -11.00 -0.79 23.22
N SER A 203 -11.02 0.51 23.50
CA SER A 203 -10.40 1.09 24.70
C SER A 203 -11.29 0.87 25.92
N VAL A 204 -10.68 0.47 27.04
CA VAL A 204 -11.35 0.31 28.33
C VAL A 204 -10.64 1.19 29.35
N GLN A 205 -11.40 2.00 30.08
CA GLN A 205 -10.88 2.80 31.19
C GLN A 205 -11.63 2.51 32.48
N GLU A 206 -10.89 2.41 33.57
CA GLU A 206 -11.42 2.29 34.92
C GLU A 206 -10.66 3.27 35.82
N LEU A 207 -11.40 4.10 36.56
CA LEU A 207 -10.84 5.02 37.52
C LEU A 207 -11.42 4.68 38.89
N ASN A 208 -10.54 4.55 39.88
CA ASN A 208 -10.97 4.62 41.27
C ASN A 208 -11.14 6.10 41.70
N GLU A 209 -11.72 6.30 42.87
CA GLU A 209 -12.00 7.64 43.42
C GLU A 209 -10.75 8.53 43.49
N LYS A 210 -9.62 7.99 43.98
CA LYS A 210 -8.36 8.75 44.11
C LYS A 210 -7.89 9.27 42.74
N SER A 211 -7.92 8.43 41.72
CA SER A 211 -7.55 8.82 40.35
C SER A 211 -8.52 9.85 39.76
N LEU A 212 -9.83 9.71 40.02
CA LEU A 212 -10.83 10.68 39.57
C LEU A 212 -10.64 12.05 40.24
N ARG A 213 -10.40 12.08 41.56
CA ARG A 213 -10.07 13.32 42.30
C ARG A 213 -8.82 14.01 41.76
N ALA A 214 -7.79 13.25 41.40
CA ALA A 214 -6.56 13.80 40.81
C ALA A 214 -6.77 14.40 39.41
N LEU A 215 -7.64 13.82 38.58
CA LEU A 215 -7.92 14.32 37.23
C LEU A 215 -9.02 15.40 37.18
N ALA A 216 -9.86 15.49 38.21
CA ALA A 216 -11.01 16.38 38.22
C ALA A 216 -10.68 17.84 37.87
N PRO A 217 -9.62 18.48 38.41
CA PRO A 217 -9.30 19.86 38.06
C PRO A 217 -9.04 20.07 36.58
N ALA A 218 -8.36 19.12 35.92
CA ALA A 218 -8.10 19.20 34.48
C ALA A 218 -9.39 19.00 33.69
N ILE A 219 -10.19 17.98 34.03
CA ILE A 219 -11.42 17.66 33.29
C ILE A 219 -12.44 18.80 33.41
N THR A 220 -12.69 19.33 34.60
CA THR A 220 -13.68 20.40 34.79
C THR A 220 -13.24 21.70 34.15
N THR A 221 -11.94 22.03 34.18
CA THR A 221 -11.39 23.21 33.50
C THR A 221 -11.57 23.11 31.99
N LEU A 222 -11.16 21.98 31.39
CA LEU A 222 -11.30 21.76 29.94
C LEU A 222 -12.77 21.76 29.52
N ALA A 223 -13.62 21.03 30.23
CA ALA A 223 -15.05 20.98 29.93
C ALA A 223 -15.72 22.35 29.97
N ARG A 224 -15.36 23.22 30.94
CA ARG A 224 -15.91 24.59 31.01
C ARG A 224 -15.33 25.51 29.95
N ALA A 225 -14.04 25.37 29.61
CA ALA A 225 -13.43 26.12 28.51
C ALA A 225 -14.08 25.80 27.15
N GLU A 226 -14.56 24.56 26.98
CA GLU A 226 -15.33 24.11 25.81
C GLU A 226 -16.83 24.46 25.88
N GLY A 227 -17.29 25.06 26.99
CA GLY A 227 -18.71 25.37 27.20
C GLY A 227 -19.60 24.16 27.54
N LEU A 228 -19.01 23.00 27.88
CA LEU A 228 -19.68 21.74 28.17
C LEU A 228 -19.91 21.55 29.69
N GLU A 229 -20.73 22.40 30.29
CA GLU A 229 -20.96 22.40 31.75
C GLU A 229 -21.45 21.05 32.30
N ALA A 230 -22.26 20.30 31.55
CA ALA A 230 -22.72 18.97 31.97
C ALA A 230 -21.58 17.94 32.11
N HIS A 231 -20.51 18.07 31.30
CA HIS A 231 -19.34 17.21 31.43
C HIS A 231 -18.59 17.48 32.73
N ALA A 232 -18.37 18.77 33.07
CA ALA A 232 -17.75 19.16 34.34
C ALA A 232 -18.56 18.66 35.55
N ARG A 233 -19.87 18.91 35.54
CA ARG A 233 -20.78 18.47 36.61
C ARG A 233 -20.82 16.96 36.78
N SER A 234 -20.63 16.18 35.70
CA SER A 234 -20.59 14.73 35.80
C SER A 234 -19.43 14.24 36.67
N ILE A 235 -18.31 14.96 36.70
CA ILE A 235 -17.17 14.65 37.57
C ILE A 235 -17.46 15.10 39.00
N GLU A 236 -17.92 16.35 39.15
CA GLU A 236 -18.21 16.97 40.47
C GLU A 236 -19.24 16.14 41.24
N ALA A 237 -20.33 15.72 40.61
CA ALA A 237 -21.37 14.89 41.23
C ALA A 237 -20.89 13.54 41.78
N ARG A 238 -19.71 13.04 41.37
CA ARG A 238 -19.10 11.81 41.89
C ARG A 238 -18.13 12.07 43.05
N LEU A 239 -17.69 13.32 43.21
CA LEU A 239 -16.72 13.76 44.21
C LEU A 239 -17.36 14.61 45.31
N ASP A 240 -18.59 15.08 45.10
CA ASP A 240 -19.45 15.76 46.06
C ASP A 240 -19.98 14.74 47.08
N GLY A 241 -19.11 14.42 48.04
CA GLY A 241 -19.27 13.51 49.18
C GLY A 241 -17.95 13.40 49.93
#